data_AF-A0ABD6DQP0-F1
#
_entry.id   AF-A0ABD6DQP0-F1
#
_cell.length_a   1.000
_cell.length_b   1.000
_cell.length_c   1.000
_cell.angle_alpha   90.00
_cell.angle_beta   90.00
_cell.angle_gamma   90.00
#
_symmetry.space_group_name_H-M   'P 1'
#
loop_
_entity.id
_entity.type
_entity.pdbx_description
1 polymer ?
#
loop_
_entity_poly.entity_id
_entity_poly.type
_entity_poly.pdbx_seq_one_letter_code
_entity_poly.pdbx_strand_id
1 'polypeptide(L)'
;MNPTALPATLAALLPLAAGGGGGGGGGHSLPFVGPGTYLIFGIVLAPVYLMVVAWYVGEPSDRSKAWLGVGYLVGLTTVLWGSLFVATMAIDVLFF
;
A
#
# COMPACT_ATOMS: atom_id res chain seq x y z
N MET A 1 22.18 50.01 15.61
CA MET A 1 22.44 48.57 15.44
C MET A 1 21.35 48.04 14.52
N ASN A 2 21.66 47.82 13.24
CA ASN A 2 20.65 47.53 12.20
C ASN A 2 20.53 46.00 12.04
N PRO A 3 19.37 45.36 12.32
CA PRO A 3 19.27 43.90 12.34
C PRO A 3 19.06 43.22 10.96
N THR A 4 19.39 43.87 9.84
CA THR A 4 18.85 43.49 8.52
C THR A 4 19.92 43.28 7.44
N ALA A 5 20.84 42.33 7.64
CA ALA A 5 21.66 41.84 6.53
C ALA A 5 22.08 40.38 6.80
N LEU A 6 21.15 39.44 6.57
CA LEU A 6 21.58 38.07 6.31
C LEU A 6 22.45 38.12 5.05
N PRO A 7 23.64 37.51 5.04
CA PRO A 7 24.55 37.57 3.90
C PRO A 7 23.84 37.01 2.67
N ALA A 8 23.98 37.66 1.51
CA ALA A 8 23.28 37.29 0.28
C ALA A 8 23.50 35.82 -0.12
N THR A 9 24.63 35.24 0.29
CA THR A 9 24.95 33.82 0.18
C THR A 9 24.01 32.90 0.98
N LEU A 10 23.58 33.31 2.18
CA LEU A 10 22.63 32.58 3.01
C LEU A 10 21.19 32.75 2.50
N ALA A 11 20.85 33.91 1.95
CA ALA A 11 19.56 34.14 1.29
C ALA A 11 19.40 33.30 0.00
N ALA A 12 20.50 33.11 -0.75
CA ALA A 12 20.54 32.25 -1.95
C ALA A 12 20.44 30.75 -1.62
N LEU A 13 20.75 30.34 -0.39
CA LEU A 13 20.62 28.96 0.09
C LEU A 13 19.25 28.67 0.71
N LEU A 14 18.46 29.70 1.04
CA LEU A 14 17.10 29.55 1.55
C LEU A 14 16.16 28.74 0.61
N PRO A 15 16.18 28.92 -0.73
CA PRO A 15 15.36 28.07 -1.61
C PRO A 15 15.86 26.62 -1.70
N LEU A 16 17.12 26.34 -1.35
CA LEU A 16 17.65 24.98 -1.27
C LEU A 16 17.28 24.31 0.06
N ALA A 17 17.26 25.06 1.16
CA ALA A 17 16.78 24.61 2.46
C ALA A 17 15.23 24.48 2.52
N ALA A 18 14.51 25.29 1.75
CA ALA A 18 13.06 25.22 1.57
C ALA A 18 12.64 24.24 0.44
N GLY A 19 13.59 23.70 -0.33
CA GLY A 19 13.35 22.84 -1.48
C GLY A 19 13.08 21.36 -1.17
N GLY A 20 13.12 20.96 0.10
CA GLY A 20 12.91 19.57 0.54
C GLY A 20 11.44 19.24 0.80
N GLY A 21 10.58 19.30 -0.20
CA GLY A 21 9.17 18.95 -0.03
C GLY A 21 8.28 19.05 -1.26
N GLY A 22 8.84 19.12 -2.46
CA GLY A 22 8.08 19.01 -3.71
C GLY A 22 7.69 17.55 -3.94
N GLY A 23 6.55 17.13 -3.40
CA GLY A 23 6.00 15.80 -3.59
C GLY A 23 5.78 15.47 -5.07
N GLY A 24 6.69 14.68 -5.63
CA GLY A 24 6.44 13.67 -6.67
C GLY A 24 5.53 14.07 -7.83
N GLY A 25 5.97 15.04 -8.64
CA GLY A 25 5.44 15.21 -9.99
C GLY A 25 6.01 14.11 -10.90
N GLY A 26 5.22 13.09 -11.22
CA GLY A 26 5.63 12.04 -12.16
C GLY A 26 4.52 11.03 -12.44
N GLY A 27 3.67 11.34 -13.44
CA GLY A 27 2.93 10.35 -14.24
C GLY A 27 2.01 9.36 -13.49
N HIS A 28 0.91 9.83 -12.90
CA HIS A 28 -0.16 8.95 -12.42
C HIS A 28 -1.07 8.55 -13.60
N SER A 29 -0.66 7.53 -14.35
CA SER A 29 -1.61 6.80 -15.18
C SER A 29 -2.62 6.14 -14.23
N LEU A 30 -3.88 6.62 -14.28
CA LEU A 30 -5.11 6.21 -13.58
C LEU A 30 -5.58 7.19 -12.46
N PRO A 31 -6.80 7.77 -12.58
CA PRO A 31 -7.31 8.82 -11.68
C PRO A 31 -7.61 8.37 -10.23
N PHE A 32 -7.40 7.10 -9.91
CA PHE A 32 -7.62 6.48 -8.59
C PHE A 32 -6.33 5.93 -7.96
N VAL A 33 -5.20 5.97 -8.68
CA VAL A 33 -3.92 5.45 -8.17
C VAL A 33 -2.95 6.61 -7.97
N GLY A 34 -3.02 7.20 -6.78
CA GLY A 34 -2.08 8.25 -6.35
C GLY A 34 -0.73 7.67 -5.90
N PRO A 35 0.26 8.55 -5.60
CA PRO A 35 1.59 8.12 -5.19
C PRO A 35 1.55 7.26 -3.93
N GLY A 36 0.65 7.57 -2.99
CA GLY A 36 0.45 6.79 -1.76
C GLY A 36 0.02 5.34 -2.01
N THR A 37 -0.82 5.10 -3.03
CA THR A 37 -1.26 3.75 -3.40
C THR A 37 -0.07 2.92 -3.88
N TYR A 38 0.79 3.49 -4.73
CA TYR A 38 2.01 2.82 -5.18
C TYR A 38 2.98 2.53 -4.04
N LEU A 39 3.08 3.41 -3.04
CA LEU A 39 3.94 3.16 -1.87
C LEU A 39 3.40 2.01 -1.00
N ILE A 40 2.09 1.98 -0.74
CA ILE A 40 1.46 0.95 0.09
C ILE A 40 1.50 -0.41 -0.62
N PHE A 41 0.97 -0.48 -1.84
CA PHE A 41 0.90 -1.75 -2.57
C PHE A 41 2.25 -2.18 -3.15
N GLY A 42 3.13 -1.23 -3.48
CA GLY A 42 4.42 -1.52 -4.09
C GLY A 42 5.51 -1.80 -3.08
N ILE A 43 5.73 -0.92 -2.10
CA ILE A 43 6.87 -1.02 -1.16
C ILE A 43 6.47 -1.74 0.12
N VAL A 44 5.38 -1.32 0.76
CA VAL A 44 4.95 -1.89 2.05
C VAL A 44 4.47 -3.32 1.88
N LEU A 45 3.76 -3.63 0.80
CA LEU A 45 3.32 -4.99 0.47
C LEU A 45 4.40 -5.83 -0.23
N ALA A 46 5.50 -5.24 -0.71
CA ALA A 46 6.60 -5.98 -1.34
C ALA A 46 7.04 -7.23 -0.57
N PRO A 47 7.34 -7.16 0.76
CA PRO A 47 7.79 -8.32 1.51
C PRO A 47 6.73 -9.43 1.60
N VAL A 48 5.45 -9.05 1.66
CA VAL A 48 4.34 -10.02 1.69
C VAL A 48 4.23 -10.75 0.36
N TYR A 49 4.32 -10.02 -0.76
CA TYR A 49 4.34 -10.64 -2.08
C TYR A 49 5.54 -11.56 -2.27
N LEU A 50 6.73 -11.13 -1.84
CA LEU A 50 7.93 -11.96 -1.86
C LEU A 50 7.76 -13.24 -1.04
N MET A 51 7.19 -13.15 0.16
CA MET A 51 6.96 -14.31 1.01
C MET A 51 5.98 -15.30 0.38
N VAL A 52 4.88 -14.81 -0.22
CA VAL A 52 3.90 -15.67 -0.90
C VAL A 52 4.52 -16.34 -2.13
N VAL A 53 5.28 -15.60 -2.94
CA VAL A 53 5.96 -16.14 -4.13
C VAL A 53 7.05 -17.13 -3.72
N ALA A 54 7.86 -16.81 -2.71
CA ALA A 54 8.89 -17.69 -2.19
C ALA A 54 8.30 -18.97 -1.57
N TRP A 55 7.15 -18.87 -0.92
CA TRP A 55 6.41 -20.04 -0.41
C TRP A 55 5.89 -20.92 -1.54
N TYR A 56 5.43 -20.33 -2.64
CA TYR A 56 4.94 -21.08 -3.79
C TYR A 56 6.06 -21.73 -4.63
N VAL A 57 7.24 -21.08 -4.72
CA VAL A 57 8.37 -21.51 -5.56
C VAL A 57 9.44 -22.29 -4.77
N GLY A 58 9.50 -22.15 -3.45
CA GLY A 58 10.55 -22.74 -2.61
C GLY A 58 10.52 -24.28 -2.58
N GLU A 59 11.68 -24.92 -2.62
CA GLU A 59 11.84 -26.38 -2.53
C GLU A 59 11.82 -26.83 -1.05
N PRO A 60 11.19 -27.97 -0.68
CA PRO A 60 10.41 -28.90 -1.49
C PRO A 60 8.93 -28.50 -1.55
N SER A 61 8.54 -27.70 -2.54
CA SER A 61 7.13 -27.39 -2.77
C SER A 61 6.48 -28.54 -3.52
N ASP A 62 5.76 -29.40 -2.80
CA ASP A 62 4.78 -30.25 -3.45
C ASP A 62 3.64 -29.35 -3.95
N ARG A 63 3.53 -29.19 -5.27
CA ARG A 63 2.49 -28.36 -5.90
C ARG A 63 1.11 -28.72 -5.34
N SER A 64 0.84 -30.00 -5.08
CA SER A 64 -0.45 -30.42 -4.50
C SER A 64 -0.73 -29.77 -3.14
N LYS A 65 0.30 -29.61 -2.29
CA LYS A 65 0.21 -28.94 -0.99
C LYS A 65 0.05 -27.43 -1.13
N ALA A 66 0.71 -26.82 -2.12
CA ALA A 66 0.60 -25.39 -2.40
C ALA A 66 -0.83 -25.01 -2.84
N TRP A 67 -1.45 -25.81 -3.71
CA TRP A 67 -2.83 -25.60 -4.14
C TRP A 67 -3.84 -25.76 -2.98
N LEU A 68 -3.59 -26.68 -2.04
CA LEU A 68 -4.39 -26.81 -0.81
C LEU A 68 -4.28 -25.56 0.08
N GLY A 69 -3.07 -25.00 0.24
CA GLY A 69 -2.86 -23.78 1.02
C GLY A 69 -3.52 -22.54 0.38
N VAL A 70 -3.41 -22.39 -0.94
CA VAL A 70 -4.08 -21.29 -1.68
C VAL A 70 -5.60 -21.45 -1.60
N GLY A 71 -6.13 -22.66 -1.79
CA GLY A 71 -7.56 -22.94 -1.64
C GLY A 71 -8.07 -22.61 -0.24
N TYR A 72 -7.28 -22.91 0.80
CA TYR A 72 -7.61 -22.55 2.18
C TYR A 72 -7.60 -21.03 2.42
N LEU A 73 -6.61 -20.31 1.90
CA LEU A 73 -6.54 -18.84 2.02
C LEU A 73 -7.72 -18.17 1.32
N VAL A 74 -7.97 -18.53 0.05
CA VAL A 74 -9.09 -17.99 -0.72
C VAL A 74 -10.42 -18.35 -0.06
N GLY A 75 -10.58 -19.60 0.39
CA GLY A 75 -11.77 -20.08 1.08
C GLY A 75 -12.03 -19.32 2.38
N LEU A 76 -11.03 -19.22 3.27
CA LEU A 76 -11.17 -18.49 4.53
C LEU A 76 -11.50 -17.02 4.31
N THR A 77 -10.79 -16.35 3.40
CA THR A 77 -11.07 -14.94 3.10
C THR A 77 -12.49 -14.78 2.54
N THR A 78 -12.92 -15.67 1.65
CA THR A 78 -14.27 -15.63 1.07
C THR A 78 -15.35 -15.90 2.12
N VAL A 79 -15.14 -16.85 3.04
CA VAL A 79 -16.08 -17.13 4.13
C VAL A 79 -16.15 -15.96 5.10
N LEU A 80 -15.02 -15.35 5.46
CA LEU A 80 -14.98 -14.21 6.37
C LEU A 80 -15.71 -13.01 5.77
N TRP A 81 -15.40 -12.66 4.52
CA TRP A 81 -16.07 -11.57 3.83
C TRP A 81 -17.54 -11.89 3.51
N GLY A 82 -17.80 -13.10 3.02
CA GLY A 82 -19.14 -13.54 2.64
C GLY A 82 -20.08 -13.64 3.83
N SER A 83 -19.62 -14.16 4.97
CA SER A 83 -20.42 -14.19 6.21
C SER A 83 -20.70 -12.78 6.74
N LEU A 84 -19.74 -11.86 6.65
CA LEU A 84 -19.97 -10.46 7.02
C LEU A 84 -21.02 -9.81 6.11
N PHE A 85 -20.94 -10.05 4.80
CA PHE A 85 -21.94 -9.57 3.84
C PHE A 85 -23.34 -10.15 4.11
N VAL A 86 -23.43 -11.45 4.36
CA VAL A 86 -24.69 -12.11 4.70
C VAL A 86 -25.24 -11.58 6.03
N ALA A 87 -24.39 -11.37 7.03
CA ALA A 87 -24.81 -10.78 8.31
C ALA A 87 -25.39 -9.38 8.12
N THR A 88 -24.79 -8.53 7.28
CA THR A 88 -25.34 -7.21 6.98
C THR A 88 -26.68 -7.27 6.24
N MET A 89 -26.86 -8.19 5.29
CA MET A 89 -28.15 -8.41 4.63
C MET A 89 -29.20 -8.94 5.61
N ALA A 90 -28.83 -9.84 6.52
CA ALA A 90 -29.73 -10.36 7.54
C ALA A 90 -30.20 -9.27 8.51
N ILE A 91 -29.32 -8.34 8.89
CA ILE A 91 -29.66 -7.17 9.69
C ILE A 91 -30.65 -6.28 8.91
N ASP A 92 -30.38 -6.01 7.63
CA ASP A 92 -31.26 -5.19 6.80
C ASP A 92 -32.69 -5.75 6.75
N VAL A 93 -32.82 -7.05 6.44
CA VAL A 93 -34.13 -7.74 6.38
C VAL A 93 -34.87 -7.78 7.72
N LEU A 94 -34.16 -7.79 8.85
CA LEU A 94 -34.78 -7.91 10.17
C LEU A 94 -35.24 -6.55 10.73
N PHE A 95 -34.60 -5.45 10.32
CA PHE A 95 -34.80 -4.12 10.90
C PHE A 95 -35.40 -3.07 9.95
N PHE A 96 -35.47 -3.33 8.65
CA PHE A 96 -36.07 -2.44 7.64
C PHE A 96 -37.10 -3.17 6.77
#